data_AF-A0A183L2V2-F1
#
_entry.id   AF-A0A183L2V2-F1
#
_cell.length_a   1.000
_cell.length_b   1.000
_cell.length_c   1.000
_cell.angle_alpha   90.00
_cell.angle_beta   90.00
_cell.angle_gamma   90.00
#
_symmetry.space_group_name_H-M   'P 1'
#
loop_
_entity.id
_entity.type
_entity.pdbx_description
1 polymer ?
#
loop_
_entity_poly.entity_id
_entity_poly.type
_entity_poly.pdbx_seq_one_letter_code
_entity_poly.pdbx_strand_id
1 'polypeptide(L)'
;MLPTVLSTVPKCLLFFIAVILSQYKIESKSSSLDVTDPETWKKLAVERFSKFEQSLYYSSLKRPKNIILFIGDGMSLSTVTGARYLKAEKMNLLGGDVQLEWENWPVASLVRTFNSDRLTTDSGSAATAFMSGKS
;
A
#
# COMPACT_ATOMS: atom_id res chain seq x y z
N MET A 1 -42.45 -0.75 -12.49
CA MET A 1 -42.58 -1.92 -11.59
C MET A 1 -42.09 -1.68 -10.15
N LEU A 2 -41.32 -0.62 -9.86
CA LEU A 2 -41.02 -0.21 -8.47
C LEU A 2 -42.22 0.36 -7.65
N PRO A 3 -43.14 1.18 -8.20
CA PRO A 3 -44.11 1.89 -7.36
C PRO A 3 -45.20 0.99 -6.77
N THR A 4 -45.46 -0.17 -7.39
CA THR A 4 -46.47 -1.15 -6.94
C THR A 4 -45.97 -2.05 -5.81
N VAL A 5 -44.66 -2.24 -5.69
CA VAL A 5 -44.06 -3.06 -4.60
C VAL A 5 -43.94 -2.25 -3.31
N LEU A 6 -43.74 -0.93 -3.39
CA LEU A 6 -43.65 -0.08 -2.21
C LEU A 6 -44.99 0.09 -1.46
N SER A 7 -46.12 -0.04 -2.16
CA SER A 7 -47.45 0.16 -1.57
C SER A 7 -47.99 -1.07 -0.81
N THR A 8 -47.43 -2.25 -1.05
CA THR A 8 -47.82 -3.51 -0.37
C THR A 8 -47.02 -3.78 0.90
N VAL A 9 -45.91 -3.08 1.11
CA VAL A 9 -45.08 -3.20 2.30
C VAL A 9 -45.71 -2.40 3.45
N PRO A 10 -45.89 -2.99 4.64
CA PRO A 10 -46.45 -2.27 5.79
C PRO A 10 -45.59 -1.05 6.13
N LYS A 11 -46.25 0.11 6.31
CA LYS A 11 -45.58 1.41 6.57
C LYS A 11 -44.60 1.36 7.74
N CYS A 12 -44.88 0.53 8.75
CA CYS A 12 -43.99 0.30 9.89
C CYS A 12 -42.65 -0.34 9.48
N LEU A 13 -42.63 -1.24 8.50
CA LEU A 13 -41.41 -1.89 8.02
C LEU A 13 -40.56 -0.91 7.20
N LEU A 14 -41.18 -0.09 6.37
CA LEU A 14 -40.48 0.99 5.65
C LEU A 14 -39.88 2.01 6.62
N PHE A 15 -40.60 2.36 7.68
CA PHE A 15 -40.09 3.24 8.74
C PHE A 15 -38.90 2.59 9.47
N PHE A 16 -38.99 1.30 9.80
CA PHE A 16 -37.87 0.57 10.42
C PHE A 16 -36.63 0.53 9.53
N ILE A 17 -36.78 0.25 8.24
CA ILE A 17 -35.67 0.26 7.28
C ILE A 17 -35.08 1.68 7.15
N ALA A 18 -35.91 2.71 7.10
CA ALA A 18 -35.46 4.10 7.04
C ALA A 18 -34.72 4.51 8.33
N VAL A 19 -35.16 4.05 9.50
CA VAL A 19 -34.45 4.26 10.78
C VAL A 19 -33.10 3.53 10.75
N ILE A 20 -33.06 2.26 10.33
CA ILE A 20 -31.81 1.49 10.22
C ILE A 20 -30.82 2.17 9.25
N LEU A 21 -31.30 2.63 8.09
CA LEU A 21 -30.46 3.34 7.10
C LEU A 21 -30.02 4.73 7.60
N SER A 22 -30.86 5.42 8.37
CA SER A 22 -30.51 6.70 9.00
C SER A 22 -29.47 6.55 10.12
N GLN A 23 -29.52 5.44 10.85
CA GLN A 23 -28.51 5.08 11.86
C GLN A 23 -27.22 4.53 11.22
N TYR A 24 -27.28 4.06 9.96
CA TYR A 24 -26.10 3.63 9.22
C TYR A 24 -25.34 4.83 8.69
N LYS A 25 -24.65 5.53 9.59
CA LYS A 25 -23.68 6.56 9.21
C LYS A 25 -22.50 5.87 8.51
N ILE A 26 -22.53 5.86 7.18
CA ILE A 26 -21.36 5.47 6.38
C ILE A 26 -20.32 6.58 6.59
N GLU A 27 -19.45 6.40 7.57
CA GLU A 27 -18.29 7.27 7.74
C GLU A 27 -17.29 6.92 6.64
N SER A 28 -17.48 7.51 5.46
CA SER A 28 -16.52 7.38 4.37
C SER A 28 -15.25 8.13 4.79
N LYS A 29 -14.21 7.38 5.10
CA LYS A 29 -12.89 7.93 5.40
C LYS A 29 -12.42 8.78 4.21
N SER A 30 -12.26 10.07 4.41
CA SER A 30 -11.79 10.99 3.38
C SER A 30 -10.26 10.95 3.30
N SER A 31 -9.72 11.07 2.08
CA SER A 31 -8.27 11.25 1.91
C SER A 31 -7.85 12.58 2.53
N SER A 32 -6.63 12.61 3.06
CA SER A 32 -5.93 13.84 3.45
C SER A 32 -5.64 14.75 2.26
N LEU A 33 -5.60 14.19 1.05
CA LEU A 33 -5.37 14.89 -0.20
C LEU A 33 -6.68 15.10 -0.94
N ASP A 34 -6.81 16.22 -1.65
CA ASP A 34 -7.91 16.42 -2.59
C ASP A 34 -7.66 15.58 -3.84
N VAL A 35 -8.12 14.33 -3.79
CA VAL A 35 -8.02 13.36 -4.88
C VAL A 35 -8.87 13.72 -6.10
N THR A 36 -9.82 14.66 -5.94
CA THR A 36 -10.72 15.10 -7.02
C THR A 36 -10.11 16.22 -7.86
N ASP A 37 -9.20 17.00 -7.27
CA ASP A 37 -8.46 18.06 -7.97
C ASP A 37 -7.30 17.50 -8.82
N PRO A 38 -7.29 17.71 -10.15
CA PRO A 38 -6.17 17.31 -11.01
C PRO A 38 -4.83 17.97 -10.63
N GLU A 39 -4.84 19.19 -10.08
CA GLU A 39 -3.60 19.87 -9.70
C GLU A 39 -2.89 19.16 -8.54
N THR A 40 -3.64 18.48 -7.64
CA THR A 40 -3.07 17.61 -6.60
C THR A 40 -2.15 16.55 -7.20
N TRP A 41 -2.63 15.82 -8.23
CA TRP A 41 -1.87 14.75 -8.87
C TRP A 41 -0.64 15.27 -9.60
N LYS A 42 -0.77 16.43 -10.27
CA LYS A 42 0.34 17.10 -10.95
C LYS A 42 1.40 17.54 -9.94
N LYS A 43 1.02 18.14 -8.82
CA LYS A 43 1.93 18.53 -7.74
C LYS A 43 2.68 17.33 -7.18
N LEU A 44 1.97 16.24 -6.88
CA LEU A 44 2.58 15.00 -6.40
C LEU A 44 3.56 14.40 -7.40
N ALA A 45 3.22 14.42 -8.70
CA ALA A 45 4.10 13.94 -9.75
C ALA A 45 5.41 14.74 -9.80
N VAL A 46 5.31 16.08 -9.82
CA VAL A 46 6.49 16.98 -9.81
C VAL A 46 7.36 16.74 -8.56
N GLU A 47 6.74 16.59 -7.40
CA GLU A 47 7.47 16.26 -6.17
C GLU A 47 8.20 14.92 -6.28
N ARG A 48 7.54 13.88 -6.81
CA ARG A 48 8.16 12.56 -7.00
C ARG A 48 9.30 12.58 -8.02
N PHE A 49 9.17 13.32 -9.12
CA PHE A 49 10.23 13.47 -10.10
C PHE A 49 11.46 14.18 -9.50
N SER A 50 11.26 15.27 -8.75
CA SER A 50 12.40 15.94 -8.10
C SER A 50 13.11 15.06 -7.07
N LYS A 51 12.36 14.24 -6.30
CA LYS A 51 12.94 13.21 -5.41
C LYS A 51 13.73 12.16 -6.19
N PHE A 52 13.23 11.73 -7.34
CA PHE A 52 13.92 10.77 -8.21
C PHE A 52 15.21 11.36 -8.80
N GLU A 53 15.20 12.60 -9.27
CA GLU A 53 16.42 13.25 -9.78
C GLU A 53 17.49 13.36 -8.70
N GLN A 54 17.11 13.69 -7.46
CA GLN A 54 18.03 13.68 -6.32
C GLN A 54 18.59 12.28 -6.03
N SER A 55 17.83 11.21 -6.29
CA SER A 55 18.29 9.85 -6.03
C SER A 55 19.41 9.40 -6.98
N LEU A 56 19.52 10.00 -8.17
CA LEU A 56 20.59 9.71 -9.13
C LEU A 56 21.98 10.06 -8.56
N TYR A 57 22.05 10.99 -7.60
CA TYR A 57 23.29 11.37 -6.93
C TYR A 57 23.93 10.19 -6.16
N TYR A 58 23.14 9.24 -5.66
CA TYR A 58 23.66 8.08 -4.92
C TYR A 58 24.57 7.18 -5.77
N SER A 59 24.45 7.22 -7.10
CA SER A 59 25.35 6.49 -8.01
C SER A 59 26.80 7.01 -7.99
N SER A 60 27.00 8.25 -7.56
CA SER A 60 28.30 8.93 -7.53
C SER A 60 28.99 8.89 -6.16
N LEU A 61 28.38 8.24 -5.17
CA LEU A 61 28.88 8.24 -3.80
C LEU A 61 30.12 7.35 -3.61
N LYS A 62 30.95 7.76 -2.65
CA LYS A 62 32.09 6.96 -2.18
C LYS A 62 31.61 5.64 -1.59
N ARG A 63 32.47 4.62 -1.67
CA ARG A 63 32.22 3.28 -1.13
C ARG A 63 31.70 3.35 0.32
N PRO A 64 30.58 2.67 0.65
CA PRO A 64 30.01 2.71 1.99
C PRO A 64 30.93 2.03 3.01
N LYS A 65 31.00 2.59 4.22
CA LYS A 65 31.75 2.01 5.36
C LYS A 65 30.95 0.94 6.11
N ASN A 66 29.63 1.10 6.18
CA ASN A 66 28.72 0.24 6.92
C ASN A 66 27.60 -0.24 5.99
N ILE A 67 27.14 -1.47 6.19
CA ILE A 67 26.03 -2.07 5.45
C ILE A 67 25.02 -2.59 6.46
N ILE A 68 23.75 -2.23 6.29
CA ILE A 68 22.63 -2.75 7.06
C ILE A 68 21.67 -3.39 6.06
N LEU A 69 21.35 -4.67 6.27
CA LEU A 69 20.41 -5.42 5.43
C LEU A 69 19.17 -5.78 6.27
N PHE A 70 18.01 -5.32 5.83
CA PHE A 70 16.72 -5.69 6.42
C PHE A 70 16.09 -6.80 5.58
N ILE A 71 15.76 -7.93 6.20
CA ILE A 71 15.13 -9.08 5.55
C ILE A 71 13.72 -9.27 6.13
N GLY A 72 12.71 -9.14 5.28
CA GLY A 72 11.34 -9.55 5.59
C GLY A 72 11.08 -10.94 5.05
N ASP A 73 11.22 -11.98 5.88
CA ASP A 73 10.93 -13.36 5.47
C ASP A 73 9.45 -13.52 5.09
N GLY A 74 9.18 -14.13 3.94
CA GLY A 74 7.83 -14.27 3.38
C GLY A 74 7.15 -12.95 3.00
N MET A 75 7.86 -11.82 2.95
CA MET A 75 7.26 -10.51 2.66
C MET A 75 7.08 -10.28 1.16
N SER A 76 5.97 -10.80 0.62
CA SER A 76 5.54 -10.53 -0.76
C SER A 76 5.00 -9.10 -0.95
N LEU A 77 4.80 -8.66 -2.20
CA LEU A 77 4.20 -7.35 -2.51
C LEU A 77 2.77 -7.19 -1.93
N SER A 78 2.00 -8.28 -1.82
CA SER A 78 0.69 -8.24 -1.18
C SER A 78 0.81 -8.08 0.33
N THR A 79 1.80 -8.70 0.96
CA THR A 79 2.12 -8.52 2.38
C THR A 79 2.50 -7.06 2.67
N VAL A 80 3.33 -6.43 1.82
CA VAL A 80 3.68 -5.00 1.92
C VAL A 80 2.43 -4.12 1.82
N THR A 81 1.56 -4.41 0.84
CA THR A 81 0.30 -3.67 0.68
C THR A 81 -0.61 -3.82 1.90
N GLY A 82 -0.77 -5.04 2.42
CA GLY A 82 -1.55 -5.30 3.63
C GLY A 82 -0.99 -4.58 4.86
N ALA A 83 0.34 -4.54 5.02
CA ALA A 83 0.98 -3.77 6.08
C ALA A 83 0.70 -2.26 5.97
N ARG A 84 0.65 -1.72 4.74
CA ARG A 84 0.28 -0.33 4.49
C ARG A 84 -1.15 -0.02 4.92
N TYR A 85 -2.11 -0.90 4.58
CA TYR A 85 -3.50 -0.78 5.06
C TYR A 85 -3.59 -0.86 6.58
N LEU A 86 -2.89 -1.80 7.21
CA LEU A 86 -2.86 -1.94 8.66
C LEU A 86 -2.27 -0.69 9.35
N LYS A 87 -1.18 -0.12 8.79
CA LYS A 87 -0.60 1.13 9.30
C LYS A 87 -1.59 2.28 9.20
N ALA A 88 -2.29 2.41 8.07
CA ALA A 88 -3.28 3.45 7.86
C ALA A 88 -4.52 3.31 8.76
N GLU A 89 -4.98 2.08 8.98
CA GLU A 89 -6.04 1.79 9.94
C GLU A 89 -5.65 2.27 11.36
N LYS A 90 -4.46 1.90 11.84
CA LYS A 90 -3.93 2.34 13.14
C LYS A 90 -3.77 3.87 13.26
N MET A 91 -3.56 4.55 12.15
CA MET A 91 -3.42 6.01 12.09
C MET A 91 -4.75 6.74 11.85
N ASN A 92 -5.87 6.02 11.70
CA ASN A 92 -7.13 6.59 11.23
C ASN A 92 -7.01 7.35 9.90
N LEU A 93 -6.14 6.89 8.99
CA LEU A 93 -5.94 7.40 7.61
C LEU A 93 -6.32 6.38 6.53
N LEU A 94 -6.56 6.82 5.29
CA LEU A 94 -6.78 5.89 4.17
C LEU A 94 -5.49 5.12 3.83
N GLY A 95 -5.64 3.86 3.39
CA GLY A 95 -4.50 3.00 3.02
C GLY A 95 -3.59 3.59 1.94
N GLY A 96 -4.14 4.38 1.03
CA GLY A 96 -3.39 5.07 -0.03
C GLY A 96 -2.64 6.31 0.42
N ASP A 97 -2.97 6.86 1.59
CA ASP A 97 -2.39 8.10 2.12
C ASP A 97 -1.16 7.84 3.02
N VAL A 98 -0.85 6.57 3.27
CA VAL A 98 0.22 6.15 4.16
C VAL A 98 1.24 5.37 3.38
N GLN A 99 2.52 5.55 3.71
CA GLN A 99 3.63 4.79 3.14
C GLN A 99 4.40 4.09 4.26
N LEU A 100 5.03 2.96 3.94
CA LEU A 100 6.00 2.32 4.83
C LEU A 100 7.36 3.02 4.72
N GLU A 101 8.19 2.95 5.75
CA GLU A 101 9.42 3.76 5.83
C GLU A 101 10.40 3.47 4.68
N TRP A 102 10.48 2.21 4.24
CA TRP A 102 11.34 1.80 3.13
C TRP A 102 10.78 2.16 1.75
N GLU A 103 9.52 2.57 1.63
CA GLU A 103 8.94 3.03 0.35
C GLU A 103 9.42 4.44 -0.02
N ASN A 104 9.96 5.16 0.96
CA ASN A 104 10.61 6.46 0.78
C ASN A 104 12.11 6.32 0.44
N TRP A 105 12.63 5.09 0.35
CA TRP A 105 14.02 4.89 -0.03
C TRP A 105 14.26 5.26 -1.50
N PRO A 106 15.47 5.74 -1.84
CA PRO A 106 15.77 6.33 -3.15
C PRO A 106 15.68 5.33 -4.32
N VAL A 107 15.77 4.03 -4.05
CA VAL A 107 15.85 2.97 -5.07
C VAL A 107 14.98 1.80 -4.65
N ALA A 108 14.23 1.26 -5.61
CA ALA A 108 13.51 0.00 -5.50
C ALA A 108 13.88 -0.91 -6.68
N SER A 109 13.94 -2.22 -6.45
CA SER A 109 14.24 -3.22 -7.48
C SER A 109 13.46 -4.50 -7.22
N LEU A 110 13.25 -5.27 -8.29
CA LEU A 110 12.67 -6.61 -8.22
C LEU A 110 13.78 -7.64 -8.27
N VAL A 111 13.71 -8.62 -7.36
CA VAL A 111 14.68 -9.72 -7.26
C VAL A 111 13.98 -11.01 -7.66
N ARG A 112 14.65 -11.81 -8.51
CA ARG A 112 14.21 -13.18 -8.79
C ARG A 112 14.64 -14.06 -7.64
N THR A 113 13.71 -14.81 -7.07
CA THR A 113 13.94 -15.56 -5.84
C THR A 113 14.09 -17.06 -6.06
N PHE A 114 14.08 -17.58 -7.29
CA PHE A 114 14.21 -19.01 -7.56
C PHE A 114 15.61 -19.54 -7.16
N ASN A 115 15.66 -20.82 -6.80
CA ASN A 115 16.89 -21.54 -6.47
C ASN A 115 17.40 -22.31 -7.70
N SER A 116 18.63 -22.81 -7.63
CA SER A 116 19.21 -23.66 -8.68
C SER A 116 18.36 -24.91 -9.00
N ASP A 117 17.66 -25.46 -8.00
CA ASP A 117 16.88 -26.71 -8.11
C ASP A 117 15.35 -26.51 -8.07
N ARG A 118 14.85 -25.34 -7.64
CA ARG A 118 13.41 -25.10 -7.40
C ARG A 118 12.99 -23.68 -7.74
N LEU A 119 11.77 -23.54 -8.30
CA LEU A 119 11.15 -22.23 -8.52
C LEU A 119 10.71 -21.55 -7.22
N THR A 120 10.30 -22.34 -6.24
CA THR A 120 9.97 -21.86 -4.89
C THR A 120 11.13 -22.17 -3.95
N THR A 121 11.75 -21.11 -3.46
CA THR A 121 12.95 -21.18 -2.63
C THR A 121 12.58 -21.16 -1.16
N ASP A 122 13.32 -21.89 -0.34
CA ASP A 122 13.22 -21.87 1.11
C ASP A 122 14.05 -20.73 1.72
N SER A 123 13.78 -20.37 2.98
CA SER A 123 14.47 -19.26 3.64
C SER A 123 16.00 -19.46 3.75
N GLY A 124 16.49 -20.72 3.84
CA GLY A 124 17.93 -21.00 3.95
C GLY A 124 18.69 -20.75 2.65
N SER A 125 18.15 -21.23 1.52
CA SER A 125 18.72 -20.97 0.20
C SER A 125 18.64 -19.48 -0.16
N ALA A 126 17.53 -18.80 0.17
CA ALA A 126 17.41 -17.36 -0.02
C ALA A 126 18.43 -16.56 0.80
N ALA A 127 18.63 -16.91 2.08
CA ALA A 127 19.64 -16.28 2.93
C ALA A 127 21.06 -16.47 2.37
N THR A 128 21.36 -17.65 1.82
CA THR A 128 22.65 -17.92 1.16
C THR A 128 22.87 -17.01 -0.04
N ALA A 129 21.85 -16.84 -0.88
CA ALA A 129 21.91 -15.93 -2.03
C ALA A 129 22.15 -14.48 -1.61
N PHE A 130 21.41 -13.98 -0.61
CA PHE A 130 21.57 -12.59 -0.15
C PHE A 130 22.90 -12.31 0.57
N MET A 131 23.40 -13.28 1.36
CA MET A 131 24.62 -13.08 2.17
C MET A 131 25.90 -13.40 1.41
N SER A 132 25.88 -14.39 0.52
CA SER A 132 27.07 -14.88 -0.18
C SER A 132 27.08 -14.60 -1.69
N GLY A 133 25.95 -14.18 -2.26
CA GLY A 133 25.82 -13.94 -3.70
C GLY A 133 25.73 -15.22 -4.55
N LYS A 134 25.37 -16.36 -3.95
CA LYS A 134 25.26 -17.66 -4.63
C LYS A 134 23.87 -18.27 -4.46
N SER A 135 23.27 -18.74 -5.55
CA SER A 135 22.03 -19.53 -5.60
C SER A 135 22.28 -20.91 -6.20
#